data_AF-A0A653A2I7-F1
#
_entry.id   AF-A0A653A2I7-F1
#
_cell.length_a   1.000
_cell.length_b   1.000
_cell.length_c   1.000
_cell.angle_alpha   90.00
_cell.angle_beta   90.00
_cell.angle_gamma   90.00
#
_symmetry.space_group_name_H-M   'P 1'
#
loop_
_entity.id
_entity.type
_entity.pdbx_description
1 polymer ?
#
loop_
_entity_poly.entity_id
_entity_poly.type
_entity_poly.pdbx_seq_one_letter_code
_entity_poly.pdbx_strand_id
1 'polypeptide(L)'
;MKCPFCEKDIPGRPCPKCGEENPEEASYCMQCGAAMDGRQEPSALADEQDDEFDFENRVLCPDGACTGIIVDGKCTECGKVWEPGADQGPADENQSPADEK
;
A
#
# COMPACT_ATOMS: atom_id res chain seq x y z
N MET A 1 11.18 6.38 -24.60
CA MET A 1 12.20 6.79 -23.59
C MET A 1 13.01 5.60 -23.12
N LYS A 2 14.25 5.79 -22.63
CA LYS A 2 15.05 4.69 -22.06
C LYS A 2 14.99 4.67 -20.54
N CYS A 3 14.89 3.48 -19.96
CA CYS A 3 15.02 3.32 -18.51
C CYS A 3 16.47 3.62 -18.07
N PRO A 4 16.71 4.52 -17.11
CA PRO A 4 18.07 4.86 -16.66
C PRO A 4 18.75 3.76 -15.85
N PHE A 5 18.02 2.70 -15.45
CA PHE A 5 18.54 1.61 -14.62
C PHE A 5 18.89 0.35 -15.41
N CYS A 6 18.10 0.04 -16.44
CA CYS A 6 18.26 -1.20 -17.21
C CYS A 6 18.38 -0.97 -18.73
N GLU A 7 18.39 0.29 -19.17
CA GLU A 7 18.59 0.75 -20.55
C GLU A 7 17.55 0.27 -21.58
N LYS A 8 16.54 -0.50 -21.15
CA LYS A 8 15.44 -0.94 -22.01
C LYS A 8 14.64 0.24 -22.52
N ASP A 9 14.20 0.12 -23.77
CA ASP A 9 13.29 1.07 -24.39
C ASP A 9 11.88 0.89 -23.82
N ILE A 10 11.29 1.98 -23.36
CA ILE A 10 9.91 2.10 -22.89
C ILE A 10 9.15 2.91 -23.94
N PRO A 11 8.05 2.40 -24.50
CA PRO A 11 7.23 3.16 -25.44
C PRO A 11 6.71 4.42 -24.76
N GLY A 12 6.77 5.54 -25.49
CA GLY A 12 6.46 6.86 -24.95
C GLY A 12 5.54 7.65 -25.85
N ARG A 13 4.77 8.55 -25.24
CA ARG A 13 3.91 9.52 -25.91
C ARG A 13 4.11 10.92 -25.33
N PRO A 14 4.05 11.98 -26.14
CA PRO A 14 4.17 13.34 -25.66
C PRO A 14 2.93 13.76 -24.88
N CYS A 15 3.11 14.53 -23.81
CA CYS A 15 2.00 15.12 -23.07
C CYS A 15 1.28 16.17 -23.95
N PRO A 16 -0.07 16.12 -24.08
CA PRO A 16 -0.80 17.10 -24.87
C PRO A 16 -0.80 18.52 -24.27
N LYS A 17 -0.43 18.67 -22.98
CA LYS A 17 -0.41 19.96 -22.28
C LYS A 17 0.97 20.63 -22.28
N CYS A 18 2.04 19.88 -22.02
CA CYS A 18 3.39 20.44 -21.88
C CYS A 18 4.43 19.88 -22.85
N GLY A 19 4.11 18.82 -23.61
CA GLY A 19 5.01 18.21 -24.59
C GLY A 19 6.02 17.19 -24.04
N GLU A 20 6.10 16.99 -22.72
CA GLU A 20 7.02 16.03 -22.10
C GLU A 20 6.80 14.59 -22.60
N GLU A 21 7.87 13.82 -22.80
CA GLU A 21 7.77 12.40 -23.16
C GLU A 21 7.43 11.57 -21.92
N ASN A 22 6.25 10.95 -21.93
CA ASN A 22 5.78 10.11 -20.83
C ASN A 22 5.62 8.67 -21.32
N PRO A 23 5.69 7.65 -20.44
CA PRO A 23 5.36 6.28 -20.82
C PRO A 23 3.99 6.21 -21.49
N GLU A 24 3.84 5.32 -22.47
CA GLU A 24 2.59 5.16 -23.23
C GLU A 24 1.39 4.90 -22.31
N GLU A 25 1.58 4.11 -21.25
CA GLU A 25 0.55 3.76 -20.27
C GLU A 25 0.38 4.79 -19.13
N ALA A 26 1.13 5.89 -19.15
CA ALA A 26 1.04 6.91 -18.10
C ALA A 26 -0.38 7.51 -18.05
N SER A 27 -1.00 7.48 -16.87
CA SER A 27 -2.31 8.12 -16.62
C SER A 27 -2.19 9.64 -16.46
N TYR A 28 -1.04 10.11 -15.98
CA TYR A 28 -0.74 11.51 -15.74
C TYR A 28 0.68 11.83 -16.23
N CYS A 29 0.88 13.05 -16.69
CA CYS A 29 2.20 13.57 -17.03
C CYS A 29 3.07 13.70 -15.77
N MET A 30 4.26 13.11 -15.78
CA MET A 30 5.20 13.16 -14.65
C MET A 30 5.84 14.53 -14.44
N GLN A 31 5.75 15.43 -15.44
CA GLN A 31 6.27 16.80 -15.35
C GLN A 31 5.20 17.80 -14.90
N CYS A 32 4.04 17.82 -15.56
CA CYS A 32 3.02 18.88 -15.34
C CYS A 32 1.72 18.40 -14.65
N GLY A 33 1.57 17.10 -14.39
CA GLY A 33 0.41 16.51 -13.74
C GLY A 33 -0.88 16.45 -14.58
N ALA A 34 -0.83 16.83 -15.86
CA ALA A 34 -1.98 16.72 -16.75
C ALA A 34 -2.41 15.26 -16.92
N ALA A 35 -3.72 14.99 -16.91
CA ALA A 35 -4.25 13.69 -17.29
C ALA A 35 -3.92 13.41 -18.76
N MET A 36 -3.56 12.17 -19.06
CA MET A 36 -3.27 11.70 -20.41
C MET A 36 -4.52 11.02 -20.99
N ASP A 37 -4.73 11.15 -22.30
CA ASP A 37 -5.89 10.56 -22.98
C ASP A 37 -5.78 9.03 -22.94
N GLY A 38 -6.78 8.35 -22.36
CA GLY A 38 -6.74 6.88 -22.17
C GLY A 38 -6.93 6.40 -20.73
N ARG A 39 -7.30 7.28 -19.79
CA ARG A 39 -7.99 6.81 -18.58
C ARG A 39 -9.25 6.08 -19.02
N GLN A 40 -9.21 4.76 -18.98
CA GLN A 40 -10.41 4.00 -18.68
C GLN A 40 -10.71 4.36 -17.23
N GLU A 41 -11.64 5.30 -17.04
CA GLU A 41 -12.33 5.39 -15.74
C GLU A 41 -12.75 3.96 -15.44
N PRO A 42 -12.32 3.36 -14.30
CA PRO A 42 -12.80 2.05 -13.94
C PRO A 42 -14.32 2.19 -14.01
N SER A 43 -14.92 1.54 -15.01
CA SER A 43 -16.36 1.48 -15.12
C SER A 43 -16.76 1.01 -13.76
N ALA A 44 -17.50 1.84 -13.03
CA ALA A 44 -18.06 1.46 -11.75
C ALA A 44 -18.88 0.20 -12.03
N LEU A 45 -18.23 -0.95 -11.91
CA LEU A 45 -18.87 -2.24 -11.87
C LEU A 45 -19.61 -2.19 -10.56
N ALA A 46 -20.87 -1.79 -10.71
CA ALA A 46 -21.95 -2.31 -9.94
C ALA A 46 -21.72 -3.82 -9.74
N ASP A 47 -21.24 -4.17 -8.57
CA ASP A 47 -21.74 -5.33 -7.86
C ASP A 47 -22.12 -4.85 -6.47
N GLU A 48 -23.41 -4.52 -6.36
CA GLU A 48 -24.08 -4.39 -5.09
C GLU A 48 -24.10 -5.78 -4.45
N GLN A 49 -23.46 -5.88 -3.27
CA GLN A 49 -23.44 -7.01 -2.34
C GLN A 49 -22.43 -8.12 -2.65
N ASP A 50 -21.36 -8.16 -1.86
CA ASP A 50 -21.01 -9.41 -1.18
C ASP A 50 -20.36 -9.08 0.17
N ASP A 51 -20.76 -9.80 1.21
CA ASP A 51 -20.38 -9.64 2.62
C ASP A 51 -18.87 -9.94 2.89
N GLU A 52 -18.03 -9.97 1.83
CA GLU A 52 -16.60 -10.31 1.82
C GLU A 52 -15.66 -9.08 1.92
N PHE A 53 -16.23 -7.88 1.85
CA PHE A 53 -15.53 -6.61 2.12
C PHE A 53 -15.83 -6.06 3.52
N ASP A 54 -16.05 -6.93 4.51
CA ASP A 54 -16.15 -6.51 5.91
C ASP A 54 -14.78 -6.01 6.41
N PHE A 55 -14.64 -4.68 6.47
CA PHE A 55 -13.44 -4.01 6.96
C PHE A 55 -13.14 -4.35 8.42
N GLU A 56 -14.15 -4.73 9.23
CA GLU A 56 -13.96 -5.06 10.64
C GLU A 56 -13.22 -6.40 10.82
N ASN A 57 -13.35 -7.31 9.85
CA ASN A 57 -12.67 -8.61 9.87
C ASN A 57 -11.23 -8.56 9.30
N ARG A 58 -10.80 -7.43 8.72
CA ARG A 58 -9.46 -7.28 8.13
C ARG A 58 -8.45 -6.75 9.17
N VAL A 59 -8.17 -7.56 10.17
CA VAL A 59 -7.21 -7.23 11.25
C VAL A 59 -5.78 -7.47 10.76
N LEU A 60 -4.91 -6.45 10.83
CA LEU A 60 -3.50 -6.57 10.48
C LEU A 60 -2.72 -7.37 11.53
N CYS A 61 -1.66 -8.07 11.11
CA CYS A 61 -0.73 -8.71 12.01
C CYS A 61 -0.01 -7.68 12.90
N PRO A 62 0.08 -7.89 14.22
CA PRO A 62 0.69 -6.93 15.16
C PRO A 62 2.22 -6.95 15.16
N ASP A 63 2.85 -7.87 14.43
CA ASP A 63 4.31 -8.05 14.36
C ASP A 63 5.05 -6.85 13.74
N GLY A 64 4.33 -5.84 13.23
CA GLY A 64 4.83 -4.57 12.68
C GLY A 64 5.61 -4.68 11.37
N ALA A 65 6.34 -5.78 11.18
CA ALA A 65 7.08 -6.13 9.98
C ALA A 65 6.34 -7.16 9.09
N CYS A 66 5.32 -7.83 9.63
CA CYS A 66 4.53 -8.80 8.87
C CYS A 66 3.41 -8.11 8.08
N THR A 67 3.29 -8.41 6.78
CA THR A 67 2.28 -7.83 5.88
C THR A 67 0.94 -8.58 5.89
N GLY A 68 0.80 -9.61 6.73
CA GLY A 68 -0.36 -10.49 6.77
C GLY A 68 -1.54 -9.95 7.57
N ILE A 69 -2.69 -10.59 7.38
CA ILE A 69 -3.91 -10.37 8.16
C ILE A 69 -4.19 -11.56 9.09
N ILE A 70 -4.94 -11.31 10.16
CA ILE A 70 -5.39 -12.34 11.09
C ILE A 70 -6.72 -12.92 10.60
N VAL A 71 -6.74 -14.24 10.37
CA VAL A 71 -7.93 -15.04 10.05
C VAL A 71 -7.97 -16.20 11.04
N ASP A 72 -9.12 -16.42 11.69
CA ASP A 72 -9.29 -17.46 12.71
C ASP A 72 -8.21 -17.40 13.83
N GLY A 73 -7.82 -16.19 14.23
CA GLY A 73 -6.78 -15.97 15.24
C GLY A 73 -5.36 -16.36 14.78
N LYS A 74 -5.11 -16.51 13.47
CA LYS A 74 -3.79 -16.82 12.92
C LYS A 74 -3.43 -15.87 11.77
N CYS A 75 -2.17 -15.43 11.73
CA CYS A 75 -1.66 -14.67 10.60
C CYS A 75 -1.51 -15.55 9.35
N THR A 76 -2.02 -15.08 8.21
CA THR A 76 -1.95 -15.79 6.91
C THR A 76 -0.53 -15.92 6.35
N GLU A 77 0.38 -15.02 6.72
CA GLU A 77 1.74 -14.97 6.16
C GLU A 77 2.76 -15.66 7.08
N CYS A 78 2.81 -15.29 8.36
CA CYS A 78 3.81 -15.82 9.29
C CYS A 78 3.31 -17.02 10.12
N GLY A 79 1.99 -17.29 10.12
CA GLY A 79 1.39 -18.41 10.86
C GLY A 79 1.32 -18.25 12.38
N LYS A 80 1.77 -17.13 12.95
CA LYS A 80 1.66 -16.83 14.38
C LYS A 80 0.18 -16.79 14.79
N VAL A 81 -0.13 -17.39 15.94
CA VAL A 81 -1.47 -17.35 16.56
C VAL A 81 -1.57 -16.11 17.42
N TRP A 82 -2.70 -15.42 17.37
CA TRP A 82 -2.99 -14.18 18.07
C TRP A 82 -4.31 -14.29 18.82
N GLU A 83 -4.30 -14.01 20.12
CA GLU A 83 -5.52 -13.86 20.91
C GLU A 83 -5.90 -12.38 21.02
N PRO A 84 -7.14 -11.98 20.66
CA PRO A 84 -7.57 -10.59 20.77
C PRO A 84 -7.55 -10.15 22.25
N GLY A 85 -6.77 -9.11 22.54
CA GLY A 85 -6.54 -8.60 23.90
C GLY A 85 -5.16 -8.90 24.48
N ALA A 86 -4.30 -9.64 23.76
CA ALA A 86 -2.88 -9.76 24.08
C ALA A 86 -2.14 -8.47 23.66
N ASP A 87 -2.39 -7.38 24.37
CA ASP A 87 -1.50 -6.21 24.36
C ASP A 87 -0.10 -6.68 24.78
N GLN A 88 0.78 -6.93 23.80
CA GLN A 88 2.21 -6.90 24.02
C GLN A 88 2.71 -5.53 23.59
N GLY A 89 2.25 -4.50 24.31
CA GLY A 89 2.95 -3.23 24.36
C GLY A 89 4.42 -3.50 24.68
N PRO A 90 5.36 -2.71 24.12
CA PRO A 90 6.75 -2.84 24.47
C PRO A 90 6.87 -2.71 25.98
N ALA A 91 7.55 -3.68 26.62
CA ALA A 91 7.93 -3.56 28.01
C ALA A 91 8.69 -2.22 28.16
N ASP A 92 8.08 -1.30 28.90
CA ASP A 92 8.69 -0.02 29.26
C ASP A 92 9.93 -0.30 30.11
N GLU A 93 11.09 -0.42 29.44
CA GLU A 93 12.39 -0.62 30.07
C GLU A 93 13.05 0.74 30.39
N ASN A 94 12.27 1.73 30.82
CA ASN A 94 12.81 3.01 31.29
C ASN A 94 12.39 3.35 32.72
N GLN A 95 12.59 2.39 33.63
CA GLN A 95 12.77 2.68 35.05
C GLN A 95 14.24 3.01 35.32
N SER A 96 14.67 4.22 34.96
CA SER A 96 15.83 4.84 35.61
C SER A 96 15.37 5.34 36.99
N PRO A 97 15.90 4.84 38.13
CA PRO A 97 15.57 5.42 39.41
C PRO A 97 16.13 6.84 39.47
N ALA A 98 15.24 7.82 39.69
CA ALA A 98 15.63 9.18 39.98
C ALA A 98 16.43 9.21 41.28
N ASP A 99 17.62 9.80 41.21
CA ASP A 99 18.49 10.17 42.32
C ASP A 99 17.71 10.77 43.50
N GLU A 100 17.79 10.13 44.66
CA GLU A 100 17.29 10.67 45.92
C GLU A 100 18.47 11.28 46.71
N LYS A 101 18.53 12.61 46.66
CA LYS A 101 19.22 13.59 47.53
C LYS A 101 20.74 13.60 47.71
#